data_AF-A0A024TY34-F1
#
_entry.id   AF-A0A024TY34-F1
#
_cell.length_a   1.000
_cell.length_b   1.000
_cell.length_c   1.000
_cell.angle_alpha   90.00
_cell.angle_beta   90.00
_cell.angle_gamma   90.00
#
_symmetry.space_group_name_H-M   'P 1'
#
loop_
_entity.id
_entity.type
_entity.pdbx_description
1 polymer ?
#
loop_
_entity_poly.entity_id
_entity_poly.type
_entity_poly.pdbx_seq_one_letter_code
_entity_poly.pdbx_strand_id
1 'polypeptide(L)'
;MTFVGTVVGAALGLSTKLLVNALQKVPLSRQPWEHLALIGAGAFVGNLATDNVEKDKKEVEALRALLGNVEQRKAVPTAQD
;
A
#
# COMPACT_ATOMS: atom_id res chain seq x y z
N MET A 1 10.29 2.27 -1.02
CA MET A 1 10.11 3.75 -1.04
C MET A 1 9.90 4.25 -2.46
N THR A 2 8.68 4.10 -2.99
CA THR A 2 8.34 4.69 -4.29
C THR A 2 7.74 6.08 -4.09
N PHE A 3 8.27 7.08 -4.81
CA PHE A 3 7.71 8.44 -4.81
C PHE A 3 6.25 8.44 -5.28
N VAL A 4 5.90 7.54 -6.20
CA VAL A 4 4.53 7.37 -6.69
C VAL A 4 3.60 6.85 -5.59
N GLY A 5 4.00 5.85 -4.80
CA GLY A 5 3.17 5.30 -3.72
C GLY A 5 2.86 6.33 -2.64
N THR A 6 3.84 7.17 -2.30
CA THR A 6 3.66 8.27 -1.33
C THR A 6 2.73 9.36 -1.86
N VAL A 7 2.89 9.80 -3.11
CA VAL A 7 2.02 10.82 -3.72
C VAL A 7 0.58 10.32 -3.88
N VAL A 8 0.40 9.09 -4.36
CA VAL A 8 -0.93 8.48 -4.51
C VAL A 8 -1.59 8.30 -3.15
N GLY A 9 -0.85 7.82 -2.16
CA GLY A 9 -1.33 7.70 -0.78
C GLY A 9 -1.75 9.06 -0.18
N ALA A 10 -0.93 10.09 -0.35
CA ALA A 10 -1.23 11.46 0.08
C ALA A 10 -2.51 12.00 -0.57
N ALA A 11 -2.65 11.82 -1.89
CA ALA A 11 -3.83 12.25 -2.64
C ALA A 11 -5.10 11.53 -2.17
N LEU A 12 -5.02 10.22 -1.89
CA LEU A 12 -6.13 9.44 -1.33
C LEU A 12 -6.53 9.94 0.07
N GLY A 13 -5.56 10.24 0.93
CA GLY A 13 -5.81 10.82 2.25
C GLY A 13 -6.52 12.17 2.17
N LEU A 14 -6.04 13.07 1.31
CA LEU A 14 -6.68 14.37 1.05
C LEU A 14 -8.10 14.19 0.50
N SER A 15 -8.27 13.35 -0.53
CA SER A 15 -9.57 13.13 -1.15
C SER A 15 -10.61 12.58 -0.17
N THR A 16 -10.19 11.71 0.74
CA THR A 16 -11.04 11.16 1.81
C THR A 16 -11.54 12.27 2.73
N LYS A 17 -10.67 13.19 3.14
CA LYS A 17 -11.08 14.28 4.02
C LYS A 17 -11.99 15.29 3.33
N LEU A 18 -11.72 15.60 2.06
CA LEU A 18 -12.58 16.45 1.25
C LEU A 18 -13.97 15.82 1.07
N LEU A 19 -14.04 14.50 0.83
CA LEU A 19 -15.29 13.74 0.75
C LEU A 19 -16.09 13.78 2.06
N VAL A 20 -15.45 13.59 3.21
CA VAL A 20 -16.11 13.68 4.52
C VAL A 20 -16.76 15.05 4.71
N ASN A 21 -16.03 16.13 4.41
CA ASN A 21 -16.54 17.49 4.57
C ASN A 21 -17.66 17.79 3.56
N ALA A 22 -17.56 17.28 2.33
CA ALA A 22 -18.59 17.39 1.31
C ALA A 22 -19.89 16.68 1.72
N LEU A 23 -19.80 15.47 2.27
CA LEU A 23 -20.96 14.70 2.75
C LEU A 23 -21.66 15.39 3.91
N GLN A 24 -20.91 16.04 4.80
CA GLN A 24 -21.46 16.81 5.92
C GLN A 24 -21.97 18.21 5.50
N LYS A 25 -21.84 18.58 4.23
CA LYS A 25 -22.19 19.92 3.69
C LYS A 25 -21.50 21.08 4.43
N VAL A 26 -20.33 20.83 5.01
CA VAL A 26 -19.50 21.85 5.66
C VAL A 26 -18.42 22.35 4.69
N PRO A 27 -17.85 23.55 4.92
CA PRO A 27 -16.77 24.07 4.09
C PRO A 27 -15.62 23.06 3.99
N LEU A 28 -15.14 22.83 2.76
CA LEU A 28 -14.10 21.84 2.45
C LEU A 28 -12.86 21.97 3.33
N SER A 29 -12.47 23.19 3.71
CA SER A 29 -11.27 23.50 4.49
C SER A 29 -11.56 23.89 5.95
N ARG A 30 -12.70 23.48 6.53
CA ARG A 30 -13.07 23.87 7.90
C ARG A 30 -12.00 23.58 8.96
N GLN A 31 -11.30 22.44 8.84
CA GLN A 31 -10.17 22.07 9.72
C GLN A 31 -8.95 21.66 8.87
N PRO A 32 -8.04 22.61 8.54
CA PRO A 32 -6.89 22.36 7.66
C PRO A 32 -5.91 21.32 8.22
N TRP A 33 -5.77 21.24 9.54
CA TRP A 33 -4.88 20.29 10.20
C TRP A 33 -5.28 18.82 10.01
N GLU A 34 -6.58 18.55 9.88
CA GLU A 34 -7.07 17.19 9.65
C GLU A 34 -6.73 16.71 8.23
N HIS A 35 -6.68 17.62 7.26
CA HIS A 35 -6.20 17.31 5.91
C HIS A 35 -4.73 16.91 5.94
N LEU A 36 -3.89 17.64 6.69
CA LEU A 36 -2.47 17.30 6.85
C LEU A 36 -2.27 15.96 7.54
N ALA A 37 -3.06 15.66 8.57
CA ALA A 37 -3.00 14.37 9.25
C ALA A 37 -3.34 13.21 8.30
N LEU A 38 -4.41 13.35 7.51
CA LEU A 38 -4.82 12.32 6.55
C LEU A 38 -3.88 12.22 5.34
N ILE A 39 -3.30 13.32 4.87
CA ILE A 39 -2.24 13.30 3.86
C ILE A 39 -1.03 12.50 4.38
N GLY A 40 -0.57 12.78 5.60
CA GLY A 40 0.57 12.09 6.20
C GLY A 40 0.30 10.60 6.41
N ALA A 41 -0.87 10.26 6.97
CA ALA A 41 -1.30 8.88 7.14
C ALA A 41 -1.44 8.16 5.79
N GLY A 42 -2.06 8.81 4.81
CA GLY A 42 -2.23 8.28 3.46
C GLY A 42 -0.91 8.02 2.76
N ALA A 43 0.05 8.94 2.85
CA ALA A 43 1.39 8.79 2.28
C ALA A 43 2.14 7.60 2.89
N PHE A 44 2.06 7.45 4.21
CA PHE A 44 2.67 6.32 4.93
C PHE A 44 2.08 4.98 4.48
N VAL A 45 0.75 4.89 4.43
CA VAL A 45 0.05 3.67 3.97
C VAL A 45 0.34 3.37 2.50
N GLY A 46 0.35 4.39 1.63
CA GLY A 46 0.67 4.23 0.21
C GLY A 46 2.07 3.67 -0.01
N ASN A 47 3.04 4.11 0.78
CA ASN A 47 4.39 3.56 0.74
C ASN A 47 4.46 2.10 1.19
N LEU A 48 3.84 1.79 2.33
CA LEU A 48 3.79 0.44 2.88
C LEU A 48 3.13 -0.55 1.91
N ALA A 49 2.05 -0.13 1.25
CA ALA A 49 1.38 -0.92 0.23
C ALA A 49 2.29 -1.22 -0.97
N THR A 50 3.02 -0.21 -1.48
CA THR A 50 3.94 -0.44 -2.61
C THR A 50 5.11 -1.35 -2.25
N ASP A 51 5.66 -1.22 -1.04
CA ASP A 51 6.77 -2.04 -0.59
C ASP A 51 6.32 -3.51 -0.40
N ASN A 52 5.09 -3.75 0.06
CA ASN A 52 4.54 -5.10 0.15
C ASN A 52 4.31 -5.73 -1.23
N VAL A 53 3.71 -4.99 -2.17
CA VAL A 53 3.50 -5.48 -3.54
C VAL A 53 4.82 -5.87 -4.23
N GLU A 54 5.91 -5.15 -3.96
CA GLU A 54 7.22 -5.49 -4.52
C GLU A 54 7.78 -6.79 -3.91
N LYS A 55 7.58 -7.00 -2.60
CA LYS A 55 7.97 -8.26 -1.93
C LYS A 55 7.16 -9.44 -2.45
N ASP A 56 5.85 -9.29 -2.54
CA ASP A 56 4.93 -10.33 -3.02
C ASP A 56 5.29 -10.77 -4.44
N LYS A 57 5.62 -9.81 -5.32
CA LYS A 57 6.07 -10.12 -6.69
C LYS A 57 7.35 -10.94 -6.71
N LYS A 58 8.34 -10.60 -5.87
CA LYS A 58 9.61 -11.35 -5.77
C LYS A 58 9.39 -12.76 -5.24
N GLU A 59 8.51 -12.91 -4.26
CA GLU A 59 8.15 -14.22 -3.71
C GLU A 59 7.44 -15.09 -4.75
N VAL A 60 6.47 -14.53 -5.48
CA VAL A 60 5.79 -15.23 -6.57
C VAL A 60 6.75 -15.63 -7.69
N GLU A 61 7.72 -14.77 -8.03
CA GLU A 61 8.73 -15.08 -9.03
C GLU A 61 9.67 -16.21 -8.58
N ALA A 62 10.11 -16.19 -7.31
CA ALA A 62 10.91 -17.26 -6.72
C ALA A 62 10.15 -18.61 -6.72
N LEU A 63 8.88 -18.61 -6.32
CA LEU A 63 8.01 -19.79 -6.37
C LEU A 63 7.83 -20.30 -7.81
N ARG A 64 7.68 -19.40 -8.79
CA ARG A 64 7.57 -19.77 -10.21
C ARG A 64 8.85 -20.42 -10.74
N ALA A 65 10.02 -19.89 -10.35
CA ALA A 65 11.31 -20.48 -10.70
C ALA A 65 11.49 -21.88 -10.09
N LEU A 66 11.09 -22.05 -8.82
CA LEU A 66 11.08 -23.35 -8.14
C LEU A 66 10.12 -24.36 -8.80
N LEU A 67 8.94 -23.93 -9.23
CA LEU A 67 8.00 -24.80 -9.95
C LEU A 67 8.57 -25.25 -11.31
N GLY A 68 9.30 -24.39 -12.01
CA GLY A 68 10.00 -24.76 -13.25
C GLY A 68 11.08 -25.83 -13.03
N ASN A 69 11.74 -25.82 -11.87
CA ASN A 69 12.76 -26.79 -11.48
C ASN A 69 12.18 -27.89 -10.58
N VAL A 70 11.71 -28.98 -11.20
CA VAL A 70 11.08 -30.13 -10.52
C VAL A 70 11.91 -30.70 -9.37
N GLU A 71 13.24 -30.65 -9.45
CA GLU A 71 14.13 -31.13 -8.37
C GLU A 71 14.10 -30.29 -7.09
N GLN A 72 13.93 -28.97 -7.21
CA GLN A 72 13.94 -28.08 -6.03
C GLN A 72 12.64 -28.11 -5.22
N ARG A 73 11.54 -28.65 -5.79
CA ARG A 73 10.28 -28.84 -5.06
C ARG A 73 10.38 -29.82 -3.90
N LYS A 74 11.27 -30.81 -3.98
CA LYS A 74 11.44 -31.83 -2.93
C LYS A 74 12.26 -31.35 -1.74
N ALA A 75 13.00 -30.24 -1.89
CA ALA A 75 13.88 -29.70 -0.85
C ALA A 75 13.20 -28.66 0.05
N VAL A 76 12.01 -28.19 -0.30
CA VAL A 76 11.24 -27.28 0.55
C VAL A 76 10.49 -28.13 1.58
N PRO A 77 10.83 -28.08 2.87
CA PRO A 77 9.99 -28.67 3.89
C PRO A 77 8.65 -27.96 3.83
N THR A 78 7.60 -28.74 3.61
CA THR A 78 6.20 -28.29 3.67
C THR A 78 5.99 -27.44 4.91
N ALA A 79 5.56 -26.19 4.67
CA ALA A 79 5.12 -25.16 5.60
C ALA A 79 5.23 -25.51 7.10
N GLN A 80 6.05 -24.73 7.80
CA GLN A 80 6.01 -24.63 9.26
C GLN A 80 4.56 -24.29 9.69
N ASP A 81 3.97 -25.18 10.50
CA ASP A 81 2.70 -25.01 11.22
C ASP A 81 2.77 -23.83 12.23
#